data_AF-A0A2Z5N313-F1
#
_entry.id   AF-A0A2Z5N313-F1
#
_cell.length_a   1.000
_cell.length_b   1.000
_cell.length_c   1.000
_cell.angle_alpha   90.00
_cell.angle_beta   90.00
_cell.angle_gamma   90.00
#
_symmetry.space_group_name_H-M   'P 1'
#
loop_
_entity.id
_entity.type
_entity.pdbx_description
1 polymer ?
#
loop_
_entity_poly.entity_id
_entity_poly.type
_entity_poly.pdbx_seq_one_letter_code
_entity_poly.pdbx_strand_id
1 'polypeptide(L)'
;MTASKERIRYDANVCGGDFGHVRERFDTWKHESLVYRPERRMFDGKDEVRELNDTVYDGPERAQQALVAQCAPSDPFALAVRLTTDGRTMWLVMAAYDD
;
A
#
# COMPACT_ATOMS: atom_id res chain seq x y z
N MET A 1 25.78 -19.85 -10.22
CA MET A 1 25.29 -18.81 -9.28
C MET A 1 23.79 -18.70 -9.48
N THR A 2 22.99 -19.39 -8.67
CA THR A 2 21.54 -19.22 -8.66
C THR A 2 21.26 -17.88 -7.98
N ALA A 3 20.86 -16.88 -8.76
CA ALA A 3 20.35 -15.63 -8.21
C ALA A 3 19.20 -16.00 -7.25
N SER A 4 19.35 -15.62 -5.97
CA SER A 4 18.25 -15.61 -5.02
C SER A 4 17.12 -14.85 -5.68
N LYS A 5 15.95 -15.47 -5.90
CA LYS A 5 14.76 -14.70 -6.28
C LYS A 5 14.52 -13.71 -5.15
N GLU A 6 14.82 -12.44 -5.38
CA GLU A 6 14.52 -11.35 -4.45
C GLU A 6 13.02 -11.47 -4.12
N ARG A 7 12.71 -11.75 -2.85
CA ARG A 7 11.33 -11.88 -2.41
C ARG A 7 10.80 -10.47 -2.22
N ILE A 8 9.91 -10.03 -3.10
CA ILE A 8 9.26 -8.74 -2.93
C ILE A 8 8.48 -8.75 -1.61
N ARG A 9 8.78 -7.79 -0.74
CA ARG A 9 8.03 -7.48 0.47
C ARG A 9 7.02 -6.38 0.17
N TYR A 10 5.84 -6.49 0.78
CA TYR A 10 4.80 -5.48 0.68
C TYR A 10 4.47 -4.91 2.06
N ASP A 11 4.39 -3.59 2.14
CA ASP A 11 3.72 -2.90 3.24
C ASP A 11 2.33 -2.48 2.76
N ALA A 12 1.32 -2.63 3.61
CA ALA A 12 -0.04 -2.25 3.29
C ALA A 12 -0.78 -1.68 4.51
N ASN A 13 -1.64 -0.70 4.27
CA ASN A 13 -2.56 -0.16 5.28
C ASN A 13 -3.94 0.14 4.67
N VAL A 14 -4.95 0.27 5.52
CA VAL A 14 -6.32 0.58 5.11
C VAL A 14 -6.83 1.82 5.83
N CYS A 15 -7.57 2.67 5.12
CA CYS A 15 -8.32 3.77 5.73
C CYS A 15 -9.64 4.04 4.99
N GLY A 16 -10.58 4.69 5.66
CA GLY A 16 -11.81 5.18 5.02
C GLY A 16 -11.65 6.61 4.52
N GLY A 17 -12.73 7.21 4.02
CA GLY A 17 -12.75 8.59 3.54
C GLY A 17 -12.47 8.72 2.04
N ASP A 18 -12.22 9.95 1.60
CA ASP A 18 -11.82 10.25 0.23
C ASP A 18 -10.30 10.14 0.03
N PHE A 19 -9.83 10.31 -1.20
CA PHE A 19 -8.41 10.21 -1.50
C PHE A 19 -7.56 11.35 -0.88
N GLY A 20 -8.17 12.52 -0.60
CA GLY A 20 -7.49 13.57 0.16
C GLY A 20 -7.12 13.09 1.55
N HIS A 21 -8.06 12.43 2.24
CA HIS A 21 -7.81 11.82 3.54
C HIS A 21 -6.76 10.70 3.48
N VAL A 22 -6.71 9.93 2.39
CA VAL A 22 -5.67 8.90 2.18
C VAL A 22 -4.28 9.53 2.17
N ARG A 23 -4.09 10.67 1.51
CA ARG A 23 -2.80 11.38 1.49
C ARG A 23 -2.38 11.85 2.88
N GLU A 24 -3.30 12.46 3.63
CA GLU A 24 -3.04 12.89 5.02
C GLU A 24 -2.66 11.72 5.93
N ARG A 25 -3.37 10.59 5.79
CA ARG A 25 -3.07 9.36 6.53
C ARG A 25 -1.73 8.77 6.16
N PHE A 26 -1.41 8.75 4.87
CA PHE A 26 -0.13 8.27 4.38
C PHE A 26 1.05 9.07 4.94
N ASP A 27 0.93 10.40 4.98
CA ASP A 27 1.95 11.26 5.59
C ASP A 27 2.14 10.99 7.09
N THR A 28 1.08 10.61 7.79
CA THR A 28 1.16 10.20 9.19
C THR A 28 1.86 8.83 9.31
N TRP A 29 1.43 7.84 8.53
CA TRP A 29 1.96 6.47 8.56
C TRP A 29 3.46 6.41 8.30
N LYS A 30 4.00 7.25 7.41
CA LYS A 30 5.46 7.34 7.15
C LYS A 30 6.32 7.59 8.38
N HIS A 31 5.73 8.10 9.46
CA HIS A 31 6.41 8.38 10.71
C HIS A 31 6.14 7.34 11.80
N GLU A 32 5.22 6.39 11.55
CA GLU A 32 4.84 5.34 12.48
C GLU A 32 5.74 4.11 12.32
N SER A 33 6.14 3.52 13.44
CA SER A 33 6.86 2.25 13.48
C SER A 33 5.93 1.07 13.15
N LEU A 34 6.43 0.07 12.43
CA LEU A 34 5.68 -1.17 12.21
C LEU A 34 5.54 -1.94 13.53
N VAL A 35 4.33 -2.42 13.83
CA VAL A 35 4.01 -3.13 15.08
C VAL A 35 4.93 -4.32 15.36
N TYR A 36 5.26 -5.09 14.32
CA TYR A 36 6.09 -6.30 14.44
C TYR A 36 7.59 -6.06 14.21
N ARG A 37 7.98 -4.86 13.76
CA ARG A 37 9.36 -4.45 13.46
C ARG A 37 9.53 -2.96 13.76
N PRO A 38 9.60 -2.57 15.04
CA PRO A 38 9.57 -1.17 15.44
C PRO A 38 10.76 -0.36 14.91
N GLU A 39 11.85 -1.04 14.53
CA GLU A 39 13.02 -0.45 13.88
C GLU A 39 12.76 0.05 12.46
N ARG A 40 11.63 -0.32 11.84
CA ARG A 40 11.22 0.13 10.51
C ARG A 40 9.98 1.02 10.59
N ARG A 41 9.95 2.04 9.73
CA ARG A 41 8.79 2.90 9.53
C ARG A 41 7.88 2.33 8.46
N MET A 42 6.58 2.59 8.58
CA MET A 42 5.62 2.20 7.56
C MET A 42 5.84 3.01 6.29
N PHE A 43 5.80 2.39 5.11
CA PHE A 43 6.02 3.06 3.83
C PHE A 43 7.35 3.84 3.74
N ASP A 44 8.38 3.36 4.43
CA ASP A 44 9.69 4.02 4.45
C ASP A 44 10.24 4.22 3.03
N GLY A 45 10.86 5.38 2.79
CA GLY A 45 11.42 5.76 1.49
C GLY A 45 10.40 6.03 0.36
N LYS A 46 9.09 6.03 0.62
CA LYS A 46 8.08 6.45 -0.34
C LYS A 46 7.69 7.91 -0.10
N ASP A 47 7.66 8.71 -1.15
CA ASP A 47 7.42 10.15 -1.07
C ASP A 47 5.92 10.47 -0.95
N GLU A 48 5.09 9.76 -1.73
CA GLU A 48 3.67 10.03 -1.87
C GLU A 48 2.83 8.76 -2.09
N VAL A 49 1.51 8.92 -2.09
CA VAL A 49 0.55 7.89 -2.47
C VAL A 49 -0.23 8.34 -3.71
N ARG A 50 -0.44 7.41 -4.65
CA ARG A 50 -1.17 7.65 -5.92
C ARG A 50 -2.33 6.68 -6.06
N GLU A 51 -3.43 7.15 -6.64
CA GLU A 51 -4.52 6.25 -7.04
C GLU A 51 -4.04 5.38 -8.20
N LEU A 52 -4.24 4.07 -8.11
CA LEU A 52 -3.92 3.16 -9.20
C LEU A 52 -4.92 3.34 -10.35
N ASN A 53 -6.21 3.41 -10.04
CA ASN A 53 -7.29 3.59 -10.98
C ASN A 53 -8.60 3.94 -10.26
N ASP A 54 -9.65 4.23 -11.04
CA ASP A 54 -10.98 4.55 -10.52
C ASP A 54 -11.84 3.33 -10.13
N THR A 55 -11.33 2.11 -10.24
CA THR A 55 -12.09 0.90 -9.95
C THR A 55 -12.37 0.77 -8.46
N VAL A 56 -13.59 0.37 -8.12
CA VAL A 56 -13.95 -0.07 -6.76
C VAL A 56 -14.00 -1.59 -6.77
N TYR A 57 -13.06 -2.21 -6.06
CA TYR A 57 -12.92 -3.65 -5.99
C TYR A 57 -13.86 -4.26 -4.96
N ASP A 58 -14.48 -5.39 -5.29
CA ASP A 58 -15.30 -6.14 -4.35
C ASP A 58 -14.42 -6.98 -3.42
N GLY A 59 -14.20 -6.49 -2.20
CA GLY A 59 -13.41 -7.14 -1.16
C GLY A 59 -11.90 -6.91 -1.20
N PRO A 60 -11.21 -7.17 -0.08
CA PRO A 60 -9.78 -6.92 0.08
C PRO A 60 -8.89 -7.80 -0.80
N GLU A 61 -9.29 -9.04 -1.08
CA GLU A 61 -8.48 -9.98 -1.85
C GLU A 61 -8.21 -9.50 -3.28
N ARG A 62 -9.27 -9.04 -3.98
CA ARG A 62 -9.15 -8.52 -5.36
C ARG A 62 -8.39 -7.20 -5.41
N ALA A 63 -8.63 -6.32 -4.43
CA ALA A 63 -7.90 -5.07 -4.28
C ALA A 63 -6.40 -5.32 -4.07
N GLN A 64 -6.06 -6.28 -3.20
CA GLN A 64 -4.68 -6.67 -2.93
C GLN A 64 -4.00 -7.25 -4.18
N GLN A 65 -4.68 -8.13 -4.92
CA GLN A 65 -4.14 -8.69 -6.16
C GLN A 65 -3.83 -7.61 -7.21
N ALA A 66 -4.72 -6.62 -7.36
CA ALA A 66 -4.51 -5.51 -8.28
C ALA A 66 -3.28 -4.67 -7.90
N LEU A 67 -3.09 -4.39 -6.61
CA LEU A 67 -1.91 -3.67 -6.13
C LEU A 67 -0.63 -4.49 -6.28
N VAL A 68 -0.64 -5.78 -5.93
CA VAL A 68 0.51 -6.67 -6.09
C VAL A 68 0.97 -6.77 -7.55
N ALA A 69 0.04 -6.71 -8.50
CA ALA A 69 0.37 -6.74 -9.92
C ALA A 69 1.06 -5.45 -10.42
N GLN A 70 0.89 -4.32 -9.72
CA GLN A 70 1.26 -2.99 -10.22
C GLN A 70 2.34 -2.30 -9.38
N CYS A 71 2.46 -2.61 -8.10
CA CYS A 71 3.52 -2.06 -7.24
C CYS A 71 4.89 -2.62 -7.65
N ALA A 72 5.85 -1.74 -7.89
CA ALA A 72 7.25 -2.11 -8.07
C ALA A 72 8.12 -1.61 -6.90
N PRO A 73 9.15 -2.38 -6.48
CA PRO A 73 10.11 -1.95 -5.45
C PRO A 73 10.77 -0.60 -5.74
N SER A 74 11.05 -0.33 -7.01
CA SER A 74 11.67 0.90 -7.49
C SER A 74 10.74 2.12 -7.49
N ASP A 75 9.43 1.94 -7.28
CA ASP A 75 8.50 3.06 -7.29
C ASP A 75 8.77 3.98 -6.08
N PRO A 76 8.94 5.30 -6.27
CA PRO A 76 9.11 6.23 -5.16
C PRO A 76 7.77 6.55 -4.46
N PHE A 77 6.68 5.88 -4.82
CA PHE A 77 5.34 6.11 -4.31
C PHE A 77 4.66 4.80 -3.88
N ALA A 78 3.65 4.92 -3.04
CA ALA A 78 2.68 3.86 -2.78
C ALA A 78 1.49 3.96 -3.75
N LEU A 79 0.80 2.86 -3.98
CA LEU A 79 -0.42 2.80 -4.77
C LEU A 79 -1.63 2.56 -3.88
N ALA A 80 -2.76 3.17 -4.23
CA ALA A 80 -4.02 3.04 -3.54
C ALA A 80 -5.15 2.61 -4.48
N VAL A 81 -6.04 1.74 -3.99
CA VAL A 81 -7.28 1.36 -4.68
C VAL A 81 -8.47 1.44 -3.74
N ARG A 82 -9.66 1.70 -4.30
CA ARG A 82 -10.92 1.63 -3.57
C ARG A 82 -11.40 0.18 -3.50
N LEU A 83 -11.95 -0.22 -2.36
CA LEU A 83 -12.64 -1.48 -2.21
C LEU A 83 -13.92 -1.32 -1.40
N THR A 84 -14.86 -2.25 -1.56
CA THR A 84 -16.00 -2.42 -0.67
C THR A 84 -15.76 -3.57 0.29
N THR A 85 -15.96 -3.34 1.58
CA THR A 85 -15.92 -4.37 2.64
C THR A 85 -16.97 -4.04 3.69
N ASP A 86 -17.77 -5.04 4.09
CA ASP A 86 -18.86 -4.89 5.06
C ASP A 86 -19.81 -3.71 4.78
N GLY A 87 -20.12 -3.50 3.49
CA GLY A 87 -20.99 -2.41 3.02
C GLY A 87 -20.37 -1.00 3.07
N ARG A 88 -19.07 -0.88 3.34
CA ARG A 88 -18.34 0.39 3.39
C ARG A 88 -17.30 0.45 2.28
N THR A 89 -17.11 1.64 1.71
CA THR A 89 -16.00 1.90 0.77
C THR A 89 -14.77 2.30 1.58
N MET A 90 -13.65 1.63 1.32
CA MET A 90 -12.36 1.83 1.97
C MET A 90 -11.27 1.95 0.91
N TRP A 91 -10.11 2.44 1.33
CA TRP A 91 -8.90 2.51 0.53
C TRP A 91 -7.86 1.54 1.08
N LEU A 92 -7.35 0.68 0.21
CA LEU A 92 -6.15 -0.13 0.49
C LEU A 92 -4.96 0.57 -0.17
N VAL A 93 -3.94 0.86 0.63
CA VAL A 93 -2.67 1.46 0.19
C VAL A 93 -1.58 0.40 0.31
N MET A 94 -0.72 0.27 -0.69
CA MET A 94 0.37 -0.69 -0.72
C MET A 94 1.63 -0.10 -1.34
N ALA A 95 2.79 -0.55 -0.85
CA ALA A 95 4.06 -0.32 -1.49
C ALA A 95 4.91 -1.61 -1.51
N ALA A 96 5.71 -1.77 -2.56
CA ALA A 96 6.63 -2.89 -2.72
C ALA A 96 8.07 -2.49 -2.38
N TYR A 97 8.85 -3.49 -1.97
CA TYR A 97 10.25 -3.39 -1.59
C TYR A 97 11.01 -4.64 -1.98
N ASP A 98 12.28 -4.47 -2.36
CA ASP A 98 13.25 -5.57 -2.39
C ASP A 98 13.59 -5.95 -0.94
N ASP A 99 13.73 -7.24 -0.66
CA ASP A 99 14.09 -7.79 0.66
C ASP A 99 15.58 -8.13 0.74
#